data_AF-A0A9W8M1G8-F1
#
_entry.id   AF-A0A9W8M1G8-F1
#
_cell.length_a   1.000
_cell.length_b   1.000
_cell.length_c   1.000
_cell.angle_alpha   90.00
_cell.angle_beta   90.00
_cell.angle_gamma   90.00
#
_symmetry.space_group_name_H-M   'P 1'
#
loop_
_entity.id
_entity.type
_entity.pdbx_description
1 polymer ?
#
loop_
_entity_poly.entity_id
_entity_poly.type
_entity_poly.pdbx_seq_one_letter_code
_entity_poly.pdbx_strand_id
1 'polypeptide(L)'
;MTSIHNNSSSGLQKTLQLNNILDELKIHKDIADSLSKKVDDGLPGFNQLAPDNDPSKKKHREELLGFDKELKKCLSDVNELYQKARTLVDELDPTQRESEEVKKRLEECKSCRDNIEDTAEQIELNLKMFDVYPEGWTEFLRS
;
A
#
# COMPACT_ATOMS: atom_id res chain seq x y z
N MET A 1 19.78 15.35 46.33
CA MET A 1 18.69 15.80 45.45
C MET A 1 18.41 14.68 44.48
N THR A 2 17.29 13.98 44.66
CA THR A 2 16.89 12.82 43.86
C THR A 2 16.27 13.34 42.57
N SER A 3 17.00 13.27 41.46
CA SER A 3 16.44 13.58 40.14
C SER A 3 15.44 12.50 39.76
N ILE A 4 14.15 12.83 39.88
CA ILE A 4 13.06 12.04 39.34
C ILE A 4 13.18 12.15 37.81
N HIS A 5 13.68 11.09 37.17
CA HIS A 5 13.59 10.95 35.71
C HIS A 5 12.11 10.88 35.35
N ASN A 6 11.63 11.87 34.59
CA ASN A 6 10.32 11.89 33.95
C ASN A 6 10.23 10.77 32.91
N ASN A 7 10.03 9.52 33.36
CA ASN A 7 9.85 8.36 32.48
C ASN A 7 8.38 8.13 32.08
N SER A 8 7.46 8.96 32.56
CA SER A 8 6.01 8.82 32.33
C SER A 8 5.53 9.37 30.98
N SER A 9 6.42 9.80 30.09
CA SER A 9 6.05 10.49 28.82
C SER A 9 6.44 9.71 27.55
N SER A 10 7.12 8.57 27.66
CA SER A 10 7.65 7.82 26.50
C SER A 10 6.55 7.07 25.72
N GLY A 11 5.68 6.32 26.42
CA GLY A 11 4.68 5.47 25.78
C GLY A 11 3.59 6.28 25.08
N LEU A 12 2.95 7.19 25.79
CA LEU A 12 1.91 8.08 25.23
C LEU A 12 2.39 8.88 24.01
N GLN A 13 3.63 9.38 24.04
CA GLN A 13 4.22 10.10 22.91
C GLN A 13 4.40 9.20 21.70
N LYS A 14 4.92 7.97 21.89
CA LYS A 14 5.07 6.99 20.81
C LYS A 14 3.73 6.54 20.25
N THR A 15 2.71 6.37 21.08
CA THR A 15 1.32 6.10 20.63
C THR A 15 0.80 7.21 19.74
N LEU A 16 1.00 8.48 20.10
CA LEU A 16 0.59 9.63 19.26
C LEU A 16 1.32 9.65 17.92
N GLN A 17 2.63 9.38 17.92
CA GLN A 17 3.41 9.30 16.68
C GLN A 17 2.93 8.15 15.78
N LEU A 18 2.62 6.99 16.35
CA LEU A 18 2.06 5.87 15.60
C LEU A 18 0.67 6.15 15.05
N ASN A 19 -0.18 6.88 15.78
CA ASN A 19 -1.48 7.30 15.26
C ASN A 19 -1.33 8.22 14.04
N ASN A 20 -0.38 9.16 14.08
CA ASN A 20 -0.10 10.02 12.92
C ASN A 20 0.38 9.20 11.72
N ILE A 21 1.31 8.27 11.94
CA ILE A 21 1.78 7.36 10.87
C ILE A 21 0.61 6.53 10.33
N LEU A 22 -0.27 6.01 11.19
CA LEU A 22 -1.43 5.24 10.77
C LEU A 22 -2.38 6.08 9.91
N ASP A 23 -2.60 7.35 10.26
CA ASP A 23 -3.43 8.24 9.46
C ASP A 23 -2.80 8.57 8.10
N GLU A 24 -1.48 8.75 8.03
CA GLU A 24 -0.76 8.86 6.76
C GLU A 24 -0.88 7.57 5.92
N LEU A 25 -0.71 6.40 6.54
CA LEU A 25 -0.86 5.11 5.89
C LEU A 25 -2.28 4.89 5.34
N LYS A 26 -3.33 5.36 6.04
CA LYS A 26 -4.71 5.29 5.53
C LYS A 26 -4.90 6.13 4.27
N ILE A 27 -4.28 7.32 4.19
CA ILE A 27 -4.34 8.14 2.97
C ILE A 27 -3.72 7.37 1.79
N HIS A 28 -2.58 6.74 2.02
CA HIS A 28 -1.93 5.90 1.01
C HIS A 28 -2.77 4.69 0.62
N LYS A 29 -3.48 4.09 1.57
CA LYS A 29 -4.45 3.02 1.30
C LYS A 29 -5.62 3.51 0.46
N ASP A 30 -6.22 4.65 0.78
CA ASP A 30 -7.33 5.21 0.00
C ASP A 30 -6.90 5.51 -1.44
N ILE A 31 -5.66 5.96 -1.65
CA ILE A 31 -5.07 6.14 -2.99
C ILE A 31 -4.97 4.79 -3.70
N ALA A 32 -4.42 3.76 -3.03
CA ALA A 32 -4.28 2.42 -3.61
C ALA A 32 -5.64 1.81 -3.98
N ASP A 33 -6.63 1.88 -3.08
CA ASP A 33 -8.00 1.43 -3.30
C ASP A 33 -8.64 2.19 -4.49
N SER A 34 -8.40 3.49 -4.61
CA SER A 34 -8.88 4.30 -5.74
C SER A 34 -8.26 3.86 -7.07
N LEU A 35 -6.95 3.54 -7.07
CA LEU A 35 -6.24 3.06 -8.24
C LEU A 35 -6.70 1.65 -8.64
N SER A 36 -6.84 0.74 -7.67
CA SER A 36 -7.41 -0.60 -7.90
C SER A 36 -8.77 -0.50 -8.56
N LYS A 37 -9.66 0.34 -8.01
CA LYS A 37 -10.99 0.54 -8.56
C LYS A 37 -10.96 1.10 -9.98
N LYS A 38 -10.07 2.04 -10.29
CA LYS A 38 -9.90 2.56 -11.67
C LYS A 38 -9.44 1.47 -12.64
N VAL A 39 -8.63 0.52 -12.16
CA VAL A 39 -8.21 -0.63 -12.95
C VAL A 39 -9.41 -1.57 -13.18
N ASP A 40 -10.15 -1.91 -12.14
CA ASP A 40 -11.35 -2.75 -12.24
C ASP A 40 -12.45 -2.11 -13.12
N ASP A 41 -12.69 -0.79 -13.00
CA ASP A 41 -13.67 -0.03 -13.79
C ASP A 41 -13.18 0.24 -15.23
N GLY A 42 -11.87 0.24 -15.47
CA GLY A 42 -11.24 0.45 -16.78
C GLY A 42 -11.08 -0.84 -17.61
N LEU A 43 -11.11 -2.01 -16.94
CA LEU A 43 -11.03 -3.34 -17.55
C LEU A 43 -12.32 -3.90 -18.22
N PRO A 44 -13.57 -3.45 -17.97
CA PRO A 44 -14.76 -4.10 -18.51
C PRO A 44 -14.99 -3.83 -20.01
N GLY A 45 -14.10 -3.08 -20.66
CA GLY A 45 -14.20 -2.71 -22.08
C GLY A 45 -13.03 -3.18 -22.95
N PHE A 46 -12.09 -3.97 -22.42
CA PHE A 46 -10.97 -4.45 -23.22
C PHE A 46 -11.47 -5.47 -24.26
N ASN A 47 -11.81 -4.99 -25.45
CA ASN A 47 -12.20 -5.84 -26.57
C ASN A 47 -10.92 -6.52 -27.08
N GLN A 48 -10.67 -7.74 -26.60
CA GLN A 48 -9.43 -8.51 -26.81
C GLN A 48 -9.12 -8.78 -28.29
N LEU A 49 -10.12 -8.60 -29.17
CA LEU A 49 -10.01 -8.72 -30.62
C LEU A 49 -9.50 -7.46 -31.34
N ALA A 50 -9.28 -6.35 -30.64
CA ALA A 50 -8.70 -5.15 -31.27
C ALA A 50 -7.22 -5.40 -31.62
N PRO A 51 -6.73 -4.97 -32.79
CA PRO A 51 -5.32 -5.14 -33.17
C PRO A 51 -4.38 -4.43 -32.16
N ASP A 52 -3.13 -4.88 -32.02
CA ASP A 52 -2.11 -4.27 -31.13
C ASP A 52 -1.94 -2.75 -31.35
N ASN A 53 -2.20 -2.27 -32.57
CA ASN A 53 -2.13 -0.86 -32.92
C ASN A 53 -3.42 -0.07 -32.60
N ASP A 54 -4.38 -0.68 -31.91
CA ASP A 54 -5.61 0.01 -31.52
C ASP A 54 -5.28 1.12 -30.50
N PRO A 55 -5.67 2.38 -30.79
CA PRO A 55 -5.35 3.50 -29.91
C PRO A 55 -5.98 3.35 -28.52
N SER A 56 -7.06 2.58 -28.37
CA SER A 56 -7.68 2.29 -27.08
C SER A 56 -6.84 1.32 -26.25
N LYS A 57 -6.22 0.30 -26.90
CA LYS A 57 -5.27 -0.62 -26.23
C LYS A 57 -4.05 0.15 -25.74
N LYS A 58 -3.46 0.99 -26.60
CA LYS A 58 -2.30 1.81 -26.26
C LYS A 58 -2.60 2.77 -25.10
N LYS A 59 -3.73 3.48 -25.17
CA LYS A 59 -4.16 4.40 -24.11
C LYS A 59 -4.34 3.67 -22.77
N HIS A 60 -5.00 2.51 -22.77
CA HIS A 60 -5.20 1.72 -21.56
C HIS A 60 -3.89 1.24 -20.93
N ARG A 61 -2.92 0.81 -21.75
CA ARG A 61 -1.57 0.45 -21.28
C ARG A 61 -0.85 1.64 -20.65
N GLU A 62 -0.95 2.82 -21.28
CA GLU A 62 -0.37 4.05 -20.73
C GLU A 62 -1.01 4.45 -19.39
N GLU A 63 -2.32 4.26 -19.24
CA GLU A 63 -3.04 4.48 -17.97
C GLU A 63 -2.59 3.50 -16.88
N LEU A 64 -2.51 2.20 -17.18
CA LEU A 64 -2.01 1.17 -16.25
C LEU A 64 -0.56 1.44 -15.82
N LEU A 65 0.31 1.86 -16.74
CA LEU A 65 1.68 2.26 -16.41
C LEU A 65 1.73 3.48 -15.48
N GLY A 66 0.80 4.42 -15.67
CA GLY A 66 0.62 5.56 -14.76
C GLY A 66 0.26 5.11 -13.36
N PHE A 67 -0.70 4.17 -13.24
CA PHE A 67 -1.13 3.62 -11.95
C PHE A 67 -0.03 2.82 -11.25
N ASP A 68 0.70 1.96 -11.97
CA ASP A 68 1.85 1.21 -11.43
C ASP A 68 2.93 2.16 -10.89
N LYS A 69 3.23 3.23 -11.61
CA LYS A 69 4.21 4.23 -11.14
C LYS A 69 3.74 4.95 -9.88
N GLU A 70 2.46 5.30 -9.80
CA GLU A 70 1.87 5.95 -8.62
C GLU A 70 1.86 5.00 -7.41
N LEU A 71 1.52 3.72 -7.62
CA LEU A 71 1.55 2.69 -6.59
C LEU A 71 2.96 2.39 -6.09
N LYS A 72 3.96 2.30 -6.98
CA LYS A 72 5.36 2.13 -6.58
C LYS A 72 5.86 3.28 -5.72
N LYS A 73 5.45 4.51 -6.04
CA LYS A 73 5.71 5.67 -5.17
C LYS A 73 5.01 5.52 -3.82
N CYS A 74 3.72 5.19 -3.85
CA CYS A 74 2.91 4.96 -2.65
C CYS A 74 3.57 3.90 -1.74
N LEU A 75 4.03 2.78 -2.30
CA LEU A 75 4.72 1.72 -1.58
C LEU A 75 6.04 2.15 -0.98
N SER A 76 6.81 2.99 -1.67
CA SER A 76 8.04 3.57 -1.11
C SER A 76 7.71 4.39 0.15
N ASP A 77 6.75 5.31 0.04
CA ASP A 77 6.35 6.19 1.14
C ASP A 77 5.80 5.38 2.33
N VAL A 78 4.94 4.40 2.05
CA VAL A 78 4.35 3.47 3.03
C VAL A 78 5.43 2.62 3.72
N ASN A 79 6.43 2.14 2.98
CA ASN A 79 7.54 1.38 3.56
C ASN A 79 8.38 2.25 4.50
N GLU A 80 8.66 3.50 4.13
CA GLU A 80 9.35 4.45 5.01
C GLU A 80 8.55 4.73 6.29
N LEU A 81 7.25 4.94 6.16
CA LEU A 81 6.32 5.11 7.28
C LEU A 81 6.28 3.88 8.19
N TYR A 82 6.22 2.69 7.62
CA TYR A 82 6.24 1.44 8.37
C TYR A 82 7.57 1.21 9.10
N GLN A 83 8.71 1.52 8.48
CA GLN A 83 10.01 1.44 9.16
C GLN A 83 10.09 2.44 10.31
N LYS A 84 9.59 3.67 10.14
CA LYS A 84 9.48 4.65 11.25
C LYS A 84 8.62 4.10 12.39
N ALA A 85 7.46 3.53 12.08
CA ALA A 85 6.57 2.91 13.07
C ALA A 85 7.29 1.78 13.81
N ARG A 86 8.00 0.91 13.09
CA ARG A 86 8.76 -0.19 13.67
C ARG A 86 9.86 0.31 14.62
N THR A 87 10.64 1.32 14.22
CA THR A 87 11.66 1.93 15.07
C THR A 87 11.06 2.46 16.37
N LEU A 88 9.89 3.11 16.33
CA LEU A 88 9.21 3.61 17.54
C LEU A 88 8.85 2.48 18.52
N VAL A 89 8.48 1.30 18.00
CA VAL A 89 8.20 0.12 18.83
C VAL A 89 9.49 -0.51 19.36
N ASP A 90 10.53 -0.61 18.55
CA ASP A 90 11.83 -1.16 18.97
C ASP A 90 12.50 -0.31 20.06
N GLU A 91 12.30 1.01 20.04
CA GLU A 91 12.74 1.92 21.09
C GLU A 91 11.84 1.92 22.33
N LEU A 92 10.73 1.18 22.34
CA LEU A 92 9.81 1.12 23.45
C LEU A 92 10.27 0.12 24.51
N ASP A 93 10.22 0.54 25.78
CA ASP A 93 10.45 -0.37 26.89
C ASP A 93 9.31 -1.42 26.95
N PRO A 94 9.63 -2.73 26.86
CA PRO A 94 8.63 -3.80 26.78
C PRO A 94 7.89 -4.04 28.10
N THR A 95 8.35 -3.47 29.21
CA THR A 95 7.71 -3.60 30.53
C THR A 95 6.65 -2.52 30.79
N GLN A 96 6.55 -1.51 29.92
CA GLN A 96 5.49 -0.50 29.99
C GLN A 96 4.15 -1.06 29.50
N ARG A 97 3.07 -0.78 30.23
CA ARG A 97 1.70 -1.20 29.88
C ARG A 97 1.26 -0.67 28.51
N GLU A 98 1.77 0.49 28.10
CA GLU A 98 1.54 1.10 26.78
C GLU A 98 2.14 0.27 25.62
N SER A 99 3.03 -0.70 25.92
CA SER A 99 3.67 -1.56 24.91
C SER A 99 2.71 -2.42 24.11
N GLU A 100 1.65 -2.93 24.74
CA GLU A 100 0.64 -3.72 24.04
C GLU A 100 -0.16 -2.86 23.04
N GLU A 101 -0.53 -1.65 23.43
CA GLU A 101 -1.25 -0.72 22.56
C GLU A 101 -0.38 -0.27 21.39
N VAL A 102 0.87 0.08 21.66
CA VAL A 102 1.86 0.45 20.65
C VAL A 102 2.12 -0.69 19.65
N LYS A 103 2.28 -1.93 20.11
CA LYS A 103 2.42 -3.11 19.24
C LYS A 103 1.19 -3.33 18.37
N LYS A 104 -0.02 -3.18 18.95
CA LYS A 104 -1.27 -3.30 18.19
C LYS A 104 -1.34 -2.24 17.08
N ARG A 105 -0.93 -1.00 17.35
CA ARG A 105 -0.88 0.06 16.33
C ARG A 105 0.12 -0.23 15.23
N LEU A 106 1.26 -0.85 15.54
CA LEU A 106 2.21 -1.30 14.52
C LEU A 106 1.62 -2.40 13.63
N GLU A 107 0.86 -3.35 14.19
CA GLU A 107 0.16 -4.37 13.40
C GLU A 107 -0.92 -3.76 12.48
N GLU A 108 -1.62 -2.72 12.94
CA GLU A 108 -2.53 -1.93 12.08
C GLU A 108 -1.77 -1.26 10.93
N CYS A 109 -0.60 -0.67 11.21
CA CYS A 109 0.26 -0.08 10.18
C CYS A 109 0.74 -1.12 9.17
N LYS A 110 1.13 -2.32 9.66
CA LYS A 110 1.55 -3.45 8.84
C LYS A 110 0.43 -3.91 7.91
N SER A 111 -0.76 -4.13 8.46
CA SER A 111 -1.93 -4.54 7.66
C SER A 111 -2.27 -3.51 6.59
N CYS A 112 -2.15 -2.21 6.89
CA CYS A 112 -2.37 -1.16 5.90
C CYS A 112 -1.36 -1.24 4.75
N ARG A 113 -0.07 -1.40 5.06
CA ARG A 113 0.99 -1.61 4.06
C ARG A 113 0.73 -2.85 3.21
N ASP A 114 0.43 -3.98 3.84
CA ASP A 114 0.28 -5.27 3.16
C ASP A 114 -0.85 -5.18 2.11
N ASN A 115 -1.99 -4.54 2.44
CA ASN A 115 -3.06 -4.31 1.47
C ASN A 115 -2.63 -3.46 0.26
N ILE A 116 -1.78 -2.45 0.48
CA ILE A 116 -1.26 -1.59 -0.59
C ILE A 116 -0.28 -2.37 -1.48
N GLU A 117 0.52 -3.25 -0.88
CA GLU A 117 1.44 -4.15 -1.57
C GLU A 117 0.67 -5.13 -2.47
N ASP A 118 -0.36 -5.79 -1.92
CA ASP A 118 -1.23 -6.69 -2.69
C ASP A 118 -1.87 -5.97 -3.90
N THR A 119 -2.33 -4.74 -3.71
CA THR A 119 -2.92 -3.91 -4.78
C THR A 119 -1.90 -3.60 -5.88
N ALA A 120 -0.67 -3.27 -5.50
CA ALA A 120 0.40 -2.99 -6.44
C ALA A 120 0.82 -4.25 -7.22
N GLU A 121 0.90 -5.40 -6.56
CA GLU A 121 1.18 -6.69 -7.20
C GLU A 121 0.10 -7.04 -8.23
N GLN A 122 -1.17 -6.78 -7.93
CA GLN A 122 -2.27 -7.05 -8.86
C GLN A 122 -2.19 -6.16 -10.11
N ILE A 123 -1.82 -4.89 -9.97
CA ILE A 123 -1.65 -3.98 -11.11
C ILE A 123 -0.40 -4.33 -11.93
N GLU A 124 0.69 -4.72 -11.28
CA GLU A 124 1.87 -5.21 -11.97
C GLU A 124 1.58 -6.52 -12.73
N LEU A 125 0.80 -7.42 -12.14
CA LEU A 125 0.34 -8.64 -12.80
C LEU A 125 -0.51 -8.32 -14.03
N ASN A 126 -1.42 -7.35 -13.93
CA ASN A 126 -2.22 -6.89 -15.06
C ASN A 126 -1.34 -6.33 -16.18
N LEU A 127 -0.31 -5.54 -15.86
CA LEU A 127 0.66 -5.06 -16.85
C LEU A 127 1.45 -6.20 -17.50
N LYS A 128 1.93 -7.16 -16.71
CA LYS A 128 2.64 -8.35 -17.22
C LYS A 128 1.75 -9.17 -18.15
N MET A 129 0.48 -9.37 -17.79
CA MET A 129 -0.50 -10.06 -18.64
C MET A 129 -0.76 -9.31 -19.95
N PHE A 130 -0.79 -7.98 -19.92
CA PHE A 130 -0.88 -7.14 -21.11
C PHE A 130 0.30 -7.35 -22.07
N ASP A 131 1.51 -7.41 -21.54
CA ASP A 131 2.74 -7.52 -22.35
C ASP A 131 3.01 -8.97 -22.83
N VAL A 132 2.59 -9.99 -22.06
CA VAL A 132 2.87 -11.42 -22.37
C VAL A 132 1.78 -12.06 -23.23
N TYR A 133 0.51 -11.68 -23.06
CA TYR A 133 -0.62 -12.27 -23.80
C TYR A 133 -1.40 -11.20 -24.58
N PRO A 134 -0.87 -10.73 -25.74
CA PRO A 134 -1.60 -9.80 -26.60
C PRO A 134 -2.95 -10.37 -27.12
N GLU A 135 -3.09 -11.70 -27.13
CA GLU A 135 -4.26 -12.42 -27.67
C GLU A 135 -5.16 -13.12 -26.63
N GLY A 136 -4.84 -13.12 -25.32
CA GLY A 136 -5.39 -14.15 -24.43
C GLY A 136 -5.63 -13.77 -22.97
N TRP A 137 -6.40 -12.70 -22.71
CA TRP A 137 -6.88 -12.39 -21.36
C TRP A 137 -8.09 -13.24 -20.92
N THR A 138 -8.84 -13.82 -21.87
CA THR A 138 -10.10 -14.54 -21.60
C THR A 138 -9.91 -15.97 -21.07
N GLU A 139 -8.80 -16.63 -21.36
CA GLU A 139 -8.59 -18.04 -20.95
C GLU A 139 -8.16 -18.17 -19.48
N PHE A 140 -7.41 -17.19 -18.96
CA PHE A 140 -6.96 -17.19 -17.56
C PHE A 140 -8.09 -16.91 -16.55
N LEU A 141 -9.10 -16.13 -16.94
CA LEU A 141 -10.26 -15.81 -16.08
C LEU A 141 -11.41 -16.82 -16.20
N ARG A 142 -11.30 -17.84 -17.07
CA ARG A 142 -12.32 -18.90 -17.28
C ARG A 142 -11.99 -20.24 -16.62
N SER A 143 -10.81 -20.41 -16.05
CA SER A 143 -10.40 -21.63 -15.32
C SER A 143 -10.43 -21.42 -13.82
#